data_AF-A0A562LGI1-F1
#
_entry.id   AF-A0A562LGI1-F1
#
_cell.length_a   1.000
_cell.length_b   1.000
_cell.length_c   1.000
_cell.angle_alpha   90.00
_cell.angle_beta   90.00
_cell.angle_gamma   90.00
#
_symmetry.space_group_name_H-M   'P 1'
#
loop_
_entity.id
_entity.type
_entity.pdbx_description
1 polymer ?
#
loop_
_entity_poly.entity_id
_entity_poly.type
_entity_poly.pdbx_seq_one_letter_code
_entity_poly.pdbx_strand_id
1 'polypeptide(L)'
;MFVGVVRGTQFVPDERVFGGGHIRAVVDVREMLKGDPKPRFDVIDGLPLIGMCSASLRAGIEYVLFLDERNAVSMCNGTRPLGEKTYDRAVQVRELQDLKVRSER
;
A
#
# COMPACT_ATOMS: atom_id res chain seq x y z
N MET A 1 -8.41 -9.63 -2.51
CA MET A 1 -7.49 -9.04 -1.51
C MET A 1 -6.05 -9.24 -1.98
N PHE A 2 -5.24 -8.18 -2.00
CA PHE A 2 -3.82 -8.23 -2.41
C PHE A 2 -2.91 -7.78 -1.25
N VAL A 3 -1.76 -8.45 -1.11
CA VAL A 3 -0.69 -8.03 -0.20
C VAL A 3 0.61 -8.05 -0.97
N GLY A 4 1.37 -6.95 -0.91
CA GLY A 4 2.64 -6.90 -1.63
C GLY A 4 3.45 -5.64 -1.35
N VAL A 5 4.70 -5.70 -1.77
CA VAL A 5 5.59 -4.54 -1.79
C VAL A 5 5.33 -3.77 -3.06
N VAL A 6 5.05 -2.48 -2.92
CA VAL A 6 4.86 -1.60 -4.06
C VAL A 6 5.69 -0.34 -3.96
N ARG A 7 5.84 0.37 -5.08
CA ARG A 7 6.41 1.71 -5.12
C ARG A 7 5.43 2.69 -5.75
N GLY A 8 5.14 3.79 -5.05
CA GLY A 8 4.31 4.86 -5.59
C GLY A 8 5.04 5.60 -6.71
N THR A 9 4.38 5.78 -7.86
CA THR A 9 4.99 6.41 -9.04
C THR A 9 4.29 7.67 -9.51
N GLN A 10 2.97 7.75 -9.34
CA GLN A 10 2.18 8.90 -9.75
C GLN A 10 1.15 9.24 -8.69
N PHE A 11 0.98 10.52 -8.39
CA PHE A 11 0.13 11.05 -7.33
C PHE A 11 -0.74 12.13 -7.94
N VAL A 12 -2.05 11.94 -7.90
CA VAL A 12 -3.02 12.92 -8.37
C VAL A 12 -3.85 13.32 -7.16
N PRO A 13 -3.77 14.59 -6.71
CA PRO A 13 -4.73 15.14 -5.78
C PRO A 13 -6.11 15.02 -6.42
N ASP A 14 -7.00 14.27 -5.81
CA ASP A 14 -8.33 14.14 -6.35
C ASP A 14 -9.15 15.38 -5.95
N GLU A 15 -9.36 16.28 -6.91
CA GLU A 15 -10.19 17.47 -6.70
C GLU A 15 -11.67 17.24 -7.05
N ARG A 16 -12.07 16.13 -7.70
CA ARG A 16 -13.45 15.98 -8.21
C ARG A 16 -14.08 14.57 -8.21
N VAL A 17 -13.34 13.47 -8.12
CA VAL A 17 -13.89 12.11 -8.32
C VAL A 17 -14.43 11.48 -7.02
N PHE A 18 -13.85 11.84 -5.86
CA PHE A 18 -14.18 11.34 -4.52
C PHE A 18 -14.53 12.48 -3.53
N GLY A 19 -14.86 13.67 -4.04
CA GLY A 19 -15.32 14.79 -3.21
C GLY A 19 -14.23 15.69 -2.64
N GLY A 20 -12.98 15.58 -3.12
CA GLY A 20 -11.86 16.43 -2.72
C GLY A 20 -10.99 15.83 -1.62
N GLY A 21 -9.67 15.91 -1.79
CA GLY A 21 -8.67 15.66 -0.74
C GLY A 21 -8.23 14.21 -0.54
N HIS A 22 -8.66 13.30 -1.41
CA HIS A 22 -8.05 11.97 -1.52
C HIS A 22 -6.80 12.05 -2.41
N ILE A 23 -5.90 11.08 -2.24
CA ILE A 23 -4.75 10.93 -3.13
C ILE A 23 -4.97 9.66 -3.93
N ARG A 24 -5.20 9.81 -5.24
CA ARG A 24 -5.14 8.67 -6.16
C ARG A 24 -3.68 8.44 -6.51
N ALA A 25 -3.19 7.24 -6.29
CA ALA A 25 -1.82 6.87 -6.63
C ALA A 25 -1.78 5.67 -7.57
N VAL A 26 -0.85 5.70 -8.51
CA VAL A 26 -0.44 4.51 -9.26
C VAL A 26 0.73 3.90 -8.54
N VAL A 27 0.63 2.59 -8.24
CA VAL A 27 1.67 1.84 -7.54
C VAL A 27 2.16 0.69 -8.41
N ASP A 28 3.48 0.59 -8.55
CA ASP A 28 4.14 -0.53 -9.23
C ASP A 28 4.39 -1.66 -8.23
N VAL A 29 3.97 -2.88 -8.58
CA VAL A 29 4.23 -4.05 -7.73
C VAL A 29 5.68 -4.51 -7.89
N ARG A 30 6.40 -4.57 -6.77
CA ARG A 30 7.78 -5.05 -6.69
C ARG A 30 7.85 -6.51 -6.27
N GLU A 31 7.02 -6.87 -5.29
CA GLU A 31 6.94 -8.23 -4.78
C GLU A 31 5.48 -8.53 -4.43
N MET A 32 4.96 -9.65 -4.93
CA MET A 32 3.63 -10.10 -4.60
C MET A 32 3.70 -11.13 -3.48
N LEU A 33 3.05 -10.83 -2.37
CA LEU A 33 2.95 -11.76 -1.25
C LEU A 33 1.64 -12.55 -1.34
N LYS A 34 0.49 -11.91 -1.61
CA LYS A 34 -0.82 -12.60 -1.73
C LYS A 34 -1.71 -11.92 -2.77
N GLY A 35 -2.60 -12.70 -3.39
CA GLY A 35 -3.56 -12.23 -4.38
C GLY A 35 -3.13 -12.54 -5.81
N ASP A 36 -3.91 -12.04 -6.77
CA ASP A 36 -3.65 -12.27 -8.18
C ASP A 36 -2.51 -11.39 -8.70
N PRO A 37 -1.62 -11.94 -9.56
CA PRO A 37 -0.50 -11.18 -10.11
C PRO A 37 -1.00 -10.07 -11.03
N LYS A 38 -0.76 -8.83 -10.60
CA LYS A 38 -0.92 -7.62 -11.42
C LYS A 38 0.34 -6.77 -11.31
N PRO A 39 0.82 -6.20 -12.43
CA PRO A 39 2.05 -5.39 -12.42
C PRO A 39 1.85 -4.03 -11.75
N ARG A 40 0.61 -3.51 -11.76
CA ARG A 40 0.26 -2.19 -11.28
C ARG A 40 -1.13 -2.18 -10.64
N PHE A 41 -1.31 -1.30 -9.67
CA PHE A 41 -2.62 -0.97 -9.09
C PHE A 41 -2.85 0.54 -9.10
N ASP A 42 -4.10 0.92 -9.35
CA ASP A 42 -4.62 2.24 -9.01
C ASP A 42 -5.19 2.15 -7.60
N VAL A 43 -4.64 2.93 -6.68
CA VAL A 43 -5.02 2.93 -5.27
C VAL A 43 -5.52 4.30 -4.84
N ILE A 44 -6.36 4.31 -3.80
CA ILE A 44 -6.92 5.52 -3.22
C ILE A 44 -6.49 5.59 -1.76
N ASP A 45 -5.71 6.61 -1.43
CA ASP A 45 -5.37 6.96 -0.05
C ASP A 45 -6.38 7.97 0.48
N GLY A 46 -6.78 7.76 1.73
CA GLY A 46 -7.68 8.64 2.46
C GLY A 46 -7.11 10.04 2.65
N LEU A 47 -7.99 10.97 3.02
CA LEU A 47 -7.64 12.34 3.37
C LEU A 47 -6.48 12.39 4.39
N PRO A 48 -5.43 13.21 4.18
CA PRO A 48 -4.33 13.39 5.11
C PRO A 48 -4.75 14.29 6.29
N LEU A 49 -5.90 14.00 6.89
CA LEU A 49 -6.42 14.66 8.08
C LEU A 49 -6.06 13.82 9.31
N ILE A 50 -5.73 14.51 10.41
CA ILE A 50 -5.46 13.87 11.70
C ILE A 50 -6.67 13.02 12.08
N GLY A 51 -6.45 11.73 12.35
CA GLY A 51 -7.49 10.78 12.73
C GLY A 51 -8.13 10.00 11.57
N MET A 52 -7.81 10.29 10.29
CA MET A 52 -8.45 9.62 9.14
C MET A 52 -7.71 8.39 8.58
N CYS A 53 -6.88 7.70 9.38
CA CYS A 53 -6.17 6.47 8.99
C CYS A 53 -5.39 6.56 7.65
N SER A 54 -5.08 7.74 7.11
CA SER A 54 -4.38 7.87 5.83
C SER A 54 -3.00 7.21 5.87
N ALA A 55 -2.68 6.44 4.84
CA ALA A 55 -1.36 5.83 4.67
C ALA A 55 -0.28 6.86 4.32
N SER A 56 -0.68 8.08 3.93
CA SER A 56 0.20 9.15 3.48
C SER A 56 1.21 8.65 2.46
N LEU A 57 0.72 8.03 1.39
CA LEU A 57 1.56 7.51 0.31
C LEU A 57 2.41 8.64 -0.30
N ARG A 58 3.67 8.34 -0.60
CA ARG A 58 4.64 9.28 -1.19
C ARG A 58 5.32 8.66 -2.40
N ALA A 59 5.61 9.51 -3.38
CA ALA A 59 6.33 9.11 -4.58
C ALA A 59 7.73 8.60 -4.25
N GLY A 60 8.13 7.51 -4.91
CA GLY A 60 9.46 6.95 -4.78
C GLY A 60 9.70 6.12 -3.51
N ILE A 61 8.80 6.17 -2.52
CA ILE A 61 8.85 5.34 -1.31
C ILE A 61 8.16 4.00 -1.57
N GLU A 62 8.71 2.95 -0.98
CA GLU A 62 8.14 1.61 -1.04
C GLU A 62 7.29 1.32 0.18
N TYR A 63 6.17 0.65 -0.06
CA TYR A 63 5.16 0.35 0.95
C TYR A 63 4.85 -1.13 0.91
N VAL A 64 4.55 -1.66 2.10
CA VAL A 64 3.73 -2.87 2.19
C VAL A 64 2.30 -2.42 2.03
N LEU A 65 1.64 -2.85 0.97
CA LEU A 65 0.22 -2.59 0.73
C LEU A 65 -0.63 -3.78 1.12
N PHE A 66 -1.77 -3.46 1.71
CA PHE A 66 -2.91 -4.35 1.87
C PHE A 66 -4.08 -3.73 1.10
N LEU A 67 -4.45 -4.34 -0.01
CA LEU A 67 -5.57 -3.89 -0.84
C LEU A 67 -6.78 -4.77 -0.61
N ASP A 68 -7.87 -4.12 -0.23
CA ASP A 68 -9.21 -4.70 -0.26
C ASP A 68 -9.80 -4.63 -1.68
N GLU A 69 -11.05 -5.05 -1.84
CA GLU A 69 -11.75 -5.05 -3.13
C GLU A 69 -12.00 -3.64 -3.69
N ARG A 70 -11.85 -2.59 -2.87
CA ARG A 70 -12.05 -1.19 -3.23
C ARG A 70 -10.74 -0.51 -3.66
N ASN A 71 -9.61 -1.22 -3.60
CA ASN A 71 -8.26 -0.67 -3.77
C ASN A 71 -7.99 0.53 -2.84
N ALA A 72 -8.63 0.55 -1.67
CA ALA A 72 -8.42 1.60 -0.68
C ALA A 72 -7.17 1.26 0.16
N VAL A 73 -6.36 2.27 0.45
CA VAL A 73 -5.20 2.15 1.32
C VAL A 73 -5.40 2.96 2.59
N SER A 74 -5.00 2.40 3.71
CA SER A 74 -5.03 3.08 5.00
C SER A 74 -4.04 2.45 5.97
N MET A 75 -3.53 3.20 6.94
CA MET A 75 -2.77 2.59 8.04
C MET A 75 -3.59 1.54 8.79
N CYS A 76 -4.91 1.69 8.82
CA CYS A 76 -5.83 0.81 9.53
C CYS A 76 -6.03 -0.55 8.82
N ASN A 77 -5.71 -0.65 7.52
CA ASN A 77 -5.63 -1.94 6.82
C ASN A 77 -4.22 -2.57 6.88
N GLY A 78 -3.27 -1.94 7.57
CA GLY A 78 -1.89 -2.39 7.69
C GLY A 78 -0.93 -1.83 6.65
N THR A 79 -1.39 -0.92 5.78
CA THR A 79 -0.50 -0.23 4.84
C THR A 79 0.54 0.60 5.59
N ARG A 80 1.82 0.37 5.30
CA ARG A 80 2.93 1.07 5.97
C ARG A 80 4.16 1.20 5.05
N PRO A 81 4.96 2.27 5.18
CA PRO A 81 6.21 2.39 4.45
C PRO A 81 7.17 1.28 4.89
N LEU A 82 7.90 0.71 3.93
CA LEU A 82 9.06 -0.13 4.24
C LEU A 82 10.19 0.76 4.75
N GLY A 83 10.90 0.27 5.77
CA GLY A 83 12.07 0.97 6.30
C GLY A 83 13.10 1.27 5.20
N GLU A 84 13.72 2.45 5.26
CA GLU A 84 14.75 2.88 4.30
C GLU A 84 16.03 2.04 4.39
N LYS A 85 16.27 1.39 5.54
CA LYS A 85 17.42 0.52 5.76
C LYS A 85 17.12 -0.89 5.28
N THR A 86 18.06 -1.48 4.56
CA THR A 86 17.98 -2.84 3.98
C THR A 86 17.64 -3.92 5.01
N TYR A 87 18.15 -3.79 6.24
CA TYR A 87 17.87 -4.75 7.32
C TYR A 87 16.41 -4.70 7.77
N ASP A 88 15.90 -3.50 8.05
CA ASP A 88 14.52 -3.30 8.49
C ASP A 88 13.53 -3.79 7.44
N ARG A 89 13.86 -3.55 6.16
CA ARG A 89 13.11 -4.07 5.01
C ARG A 89 13.04 -5.59 5.00
N ALA A 90 14.19 -6.28 5.09
CA ALA A 90 14.24 -7.74 4.99
C ALA A 90 13.46 -8.41 6.12
N VAL A 91 13.54 -7.86 7.34
CA VAL A 91 12.76 -8.33 8.49
C VAL A 91 11.26 -8.14 8.25
N GLN A 92 10.84 -6.97 7.79
CA GLN A 92 9.43 -6.67 7.52
C GLN A 92 8.84 -7.55 6.40
N VAL A 93 9.59 -7.78 5.31
CA VAL A 93 9.13 -8.66 4.22
C VAL A 93 9.02 -10.11 4.70
N ARG A 94 9.99 -10.59 5.48
CA ARG A 94 9.97 -11.95 6.03
C ARG A 94 8.80 -12.16 7.00
N GLU A 95 8.53 -11.19 7.89
CA GLU A 95 7.36 -11.22 8.78
C GLU A 95 6.06 -11.42 7.99
N LEU A 96 5.91 -10.73 6.86
CA LEU A 96 4.73 -10.81 6.00
C LEU A 96 4.63 -12.15 5.26
N GLN A 97 5.76 -12.68 4.78
CA GLN A 97 5.81 -14.02 4.19
C GLN A 97 5.41 -15.09 5.21
N ASP A 98 5.90 -14.98 6.45
CA ASP A 98 5.54 -15.89 7.54
C ASP A 98 4.06 -15.76 7.93
N LEU A 99 3.49 -14.55 7.88
CA LEU A 99 2.05 -14.34 8.09
C LEU A 99 1.22 -14.94 6.95
N LYS A 100 1.67 -14.81 5.70
CA LYS A 100 1.00 -15.43 4.54
C LYS A 100 0.91 -16.94 4.72
N VAL A 101 2.04 -17.59 4.99
CA VAL A 101 2.12 -19.06 5.18
C VAL A 101 1.20 -19.52 6.31
N ARG A 102 1.12 -18.75 7.41
CA ARG A 102 0.20 -19.04 8.52
C ARG A 102 -1.28 -18.85 8.15
N SER A 103 -1.61 -17.92 7.27
CA SER A 103 -2.99 -17.66 6.84
C SER A 103 -3.55 -18.68 5.83
N GLU A 104 -2.68 -19.53 5.27
CA GLU A 104 -3.03 -20.55 4.27
C GLU A 104 -3.13 -21.97 4.87
N ARG A 105 -2.86 -22.11 6.18
CA ARG A 105 -3.04 -23.34 6.97
C ARG A 105 -4.34 -23.28 7.75
#